data_AF-A0A4S4NCF5-F1
#
_entry.id   AF-A0A4S4NCF5-F1
#
_cell.length_a   1.000
_cell.length_b   1.000
_cell.length_c   1.000
_cell.angle_alpha   90.00
_cell.angle_beta   90.00
_cell.angle_gamma   90.00
#
_symmetry.space_group_name_H-M   'P 1'
#
loop_
_entity.id
_entity.type
_entity.pdbx_description
1 polymer ?
#
loop_
_entity_poly.entity_id
_entity_poly.type
_entity_poly.pdbx_seq_one_letter_code
_entity_poly.pdbx_strand_id
1 'polypeptide(L)'
;MTRFTTYAALILMGGLSLVSGATLAQQRPPEPDFAKAAAALHVSESALRSCLGPRPEPGQRPERPDATKVAACLSDAGHDVTRKDADAALKTIAPPPRK
;
A
#
# COMPACT_ATOMS: atom_id res chain seq x y z
N MET A 1 -9.60 25.02 -43.13
CA MET A 1 -8.89 23.80 -43.59
C MET A 1 -7.77 24.21 -44.54
N THR A 2 -6.62 23.52 -44.47
CA THR A 2 -5.31 23.82 -45.10
C THR A 2 -4.51 24.88 -44.30
N ARG A 3 -3.28 24.68 -43.80
CA ARG A 3 -2.14 23.85 -44.22
C ARG A 3 -1.27 23.45 -43.01
N PHE A 4 -1.38 22.20 -42.57
CA PHE A 4 -0.44 21.53 -41.67
C PHE A 4 0.44 20.63 -42.55
N THR A 5 1.64 21.08 -42.94
CA THR A 5 2.79 20.25 -43.35
C THR A 5 3.81 21.15 -44.03
N THR A 6 4.83 21.60 -43.30
CA THR A 6 6.19 21.91 -43.81
C THR A 6 6.97 22.69 -42.75
N TYR A 7 7.35 22.07 -41.63
CA TYR A 7 8.59 22.43 -40.90
C TYR A 7 9.04 21.20 -40.14
N ALA A 8 9.20 20.13 -40.92
CA ALA A 8 10.21 19.13 -40.61
C ALA A 8 11.58 19.78 -40.87
N ALA A 9 12.50 19.49 -39.96
CA ALA A 9 13.95 19.60 -40.07
C ALA A 9 14.62 20.81 -39.37
N LEU A 10 15.66 20.42 -38.62
CA LEU A 10 16.82 21.17 -38.11
C LEU A 10 16.63 21.78 -36.71
N ILE A 11 16.76 21.01 -35.63
CA ILE A 11 18.02 20.47 -35.04
C ILE A 11 19.08 21.56 -34.87
N LEU A 12 19.38 21.92 -33.61
CA LEU A 12 20.70 22.32 -33.08
C LEU A 12 20.52 22.54 -31.56
N MET A 13 20.81 21.52 -30.76
CA MET A 13 22.07 21.37 -30.02
C MET A 13 22.23 22.34 -28.83
N GLY A 14 22.43 21.73 -27.65
CA GLY A 14 23.37 22.25 -26.66
C GLY A 14 22.74 22.71 -25.36
N GLY A 15 22.80 21.87 -24.32
CA GLY A 15 22.45 22.33 -22.98
C GLY A 15 22.46 21.28 -21.88
N LEU A 16 23.64 20.74 -21.57
CA LEU A 16 24.04 20.37 -20.21
C LEU A 16 23.17 19.33 -19.47
N SER A 17 23.42 18.07 -19.82
CA SER A 17 23.25 16.94 -18.90
C SER A 17 24.18 17.12 -17.71
N LEU A 18 23.66 17.35 -16.50
CA LEU A 18 24.28 17.03 -15.20
C LEU A 18 23.31 17.43 -14.06
N VAL A 19 22.45 16.50 -13.68
CA VAL A 19 22.15 16.10 -12.29
C VAL A 19 21.21 14.90 -12.46
N SER A 20 21.84 13.74 -12.63
CA SER A 20 21.19 12.47 -12.32
C SER A 20 21.01 12.44 -10.81
N GLY A 21 19.98 13.13 -10.32
CA GLY A 21 19.37 12.82 -9.05
C GLY A 21 18.77 11.43 -9.19
N ALA A 22 19.59 10.40 -9.01
CA ALA A 22 19.10 9.07 -8.72
C ALA A 22 18.36 9.18 -7.38
N THR A 23 17.09 9.56 -7.46
CA THR A 23 16.12 9.15 -6.46
C THR A 23 16.17 7.63 -6.53
N LEU A 24 16.96 7.03 -5.64
CA LEU A 24 16.71 5.68 -5.17
C LEU A 24 15.33 5.76 -4.53
N ALA A 25 14.29 5.74 -5.38
CA ALA A 25 12.94 5.43 -5.02
C ALA A 25 13.01 3.96 -4.61
N GLN A 26 13.53 3.75 -3.39
CA GLN A 26 13.34 2.56 -2.61
C GLN A 26 11.84 2.34 -2.65
N GLN A 27 11.40 1.42 -3.52
CA GLN A 27 10.00 1.13 -3.75
C GLN A 27 9.45 0.69 -2.40
N ARG A 28 8.88 1.64 -1.65
CA ARG A 28 8.13 1.33 -0.45
C ARG A 28 7.04 0.38 -0.93
N PRO A 29 6.88 -0.79 -0.29
CA PRO A 29 5.75 -1.64 -0.58
C PRO A 29 4.48 -0.78 -0.60
N PRO A 30 3.59 -0.95 -1.59
CA PRO A 30 2.31 -0.26 -1.59
C PRO A 30 1.64 -0.45 -0.23
N GLU A 31 1.02 0.61 0.27
CA GLU A 31 0.41 0.53 1.59
C GLU A 31 -0.64 -0.59 1.64
N PRO A 32 -0.78 -1.26 2.78
CA PRO A 32 -1.80 -2.29 2.94
C PRO A 32 -3.20 -1.66 2.75
N ASP A 33 -4.05 -2.28 1.92
CA ASP A 33 -5.41 -1.81 1.67
C ASP A 33 -6.36 -2.22 2.80
N PHE A 34 -6.34 -1.43 3.88
CA PHE A 34 -7.18 -1.67 5.06
C PHE A 34 -8.68 -1.54 4.76
N ALA A 35 -9.07 -0.70 3.79
CA ALA A 35 -10.46 -0.54 3.40
C ALA A 35 -11.03 -1.84 2.81
N LYS A 36 -10.24 -2.52 1.96
CA LYS A 36 -10.62 -3.82 1.40
C LYS A 36 -10.72 -4.91 2.45
N ALA A 37 -9.79 -4.97 3.40
CA ALA A 37 -9.84 -5.92 4.51
C ALA A 37 -11.05 -5.66 5.43
N ALA A 38 -11.33 -4.41 5.76
CA ALA A 38 -12.47 -4.02 6.58
C ALA A 38 -13.80 -4.36 5.91
N ALA A 39 -13.92 -4.11 4.59
CA ALA A 39 -15.08 -4.48 3.81
C ALA A 39 -15.31 -6.00 3.78
N ALA A 40 -14.24 -6.80 3.66
CA ALA A 40 -14.32 -8.26 3.70
C ALA A 40 -14.80 -8.81 5.07
N LEU A 41 -14.58 -8.07 6.14
CA LEU A 41 -14.97 -8.43 7.51
C LEU A 41 -16.25 -7.73 7.99
N HIS A 42 -16.84 -6.85 7.18
CA HIS A 42 -17.96 -5.98 7.59
C HIS A 42 -17.68 -5.14 8.87
N VAL A 43 -16.42 -4.73 9.07
CA VAL A 43 -16.00 -3.88 10.20
C VAL A 43 -15.63 -2.49 9.73
N SER A 44 -15.50 -1.54 10.67
CA SER A 44 -14.94 -0.21 10.34
C SER A 44 -13.43 -0.28 10.12
N GLU A 45 -12.91 0.49 9.16
CA GLU A 45 -11.47 0.60 8.93
C GLU A 45 -10.73 1.11 10.19
N SER A 46 -11.36 2.01 10.94
CA SER A 46 -10.86 2.52 12.21
C SER A 46 -10.74 1.44 13.28
N ALA A 47 -11.72 0.54 13.41
CA ALA A 47 -11.65 -0.56 14.37
C ALA A 47 -10.54 -1.54 13.98
N LEU A 48 -10.44 -1.89 12.69
CA LEU A 48 -9.39 -2.77 12.20
C LEU A 48 -7.99 -2.17 12.45
N ARG A 49 -7.80 -0.88 12.14
CA ARG A 49 -6.53 -0.17 12.39
C ARG A 49 -6.21 -0.08 13.88
N SER A 50 -7.21 0.17 14.73
CA SER A 50 -7.04 0.20 16.18
C SER A 50 -6.53 -1.14 16.73
N CYS A 51 -7.06 -2.26 16.21
CA CYS A 51 -6.65 -3.60 16.62
C CYS A 51 -5.31 -4.06 16.03
N LEU A 52 -4.91 -3.53 14.87
CA LEU A 52 -3.62 -3.80 14.23
C LEU A 52 -2.43 -3.11 14.91
N GLY A 53 -2.70 -2.03 15.66
CA GLY A 53 -1.69 -1.25 16.35
C GLY A 53 -1.03 -0.17 15.47
N PRO A 54 -0.08 0.59 16.04
CA PRO A 54 0.52 1.73 15.37
C PRO A 54 1.33 1.31 14.14
N ARG A 55 1.36 2.20 13.14
CA ARG A 55 2.21 2.04 11.97
C ARG A 55 3.69 2.02 12.42
N PRO A 56 4.51 1.05 11.97
CA PRO A 56 5.92 1.01 12.32
C PRO A 56 6.67 2.21 11.73
N GLU A 57 7.75 2.59 12.39
CA GLU A 57 8.60 3.68 11.93
C GLU A 57 9.18 3.43 10.54
N PRO A 58 9.49 4.49 9.77
CA PRO A 58 10.15 4.36 8.48
C PRO A 58 11.46 3.57 8.61
N GLY A 59 11.58 2.48 7.84
CA GLY A 59 12.76 1.60 7.86
C GLY A 59 12.62 0.37 8.76
N GLN A 60 11.59 0.30 9.61
CA GLN A 60 11.27 -0.91 10.37
C GLN A 60 10.26 -1.77 9.60
N ARG A 61 10.51 -3.08 9.55
CA ARG A 61 9.54 -4.03 8.99
C ARG A 61 8.38 -4.18 9.98
N PRO A 62 7.11 -4.01 9.56
CA PRO A 62 5.98 -4.35 10.40
C PRO A 62 6.07 -5.82 10.80
N GLU A 63 5.96 -6.11 12.09
CA GLU A 63 5.73 -7.48 12.54
C GLU A 63 4.37 -7.95 12.02
N ARG A 64 4.26 -9.21 11.63
CA ARG A 64 2.99 -9.74 11.13
C ARG A 64 1.98 -9.71 12.29
N PRO A 65 0.84 -9.01 12.15
CA PRO A 65 -0.19 -9.00 13.18
C PRO A 65 -0.70 -10.42 13.45
N ASP A 66 -0.88 -10.77 14.72
CA ASP A 66 -1.48 -12.05 15.09
C ASP A 66 -2.98 -12.01 14.83
N ALA A 67 -3.46 -12.88 13.93
CA ALA A 67 -4.88 -12.96 13.56
C ALA A 67 -5.80 -13.25 14.76
N THR A 68 -5.31 -13.97 15.76
CA THR A 68 -6.05 -14.28 17.00
C THR A 68 -6.24 -13.04 17.84
N LYS A 69 -5.19 -12.21 17.99
CA LYS A 69 -5.28 -10.95 18.74
C LYS A 69 -6.19 -9.93 18.05
N VAL A 70 -6.09 -9.84 16.72
CA VAL A 70 -6.95 -8.95 15.93
C VAL A 70 -8.41 -9.40 16.01
N ALA A 71 -8.68 -10.71 15.88
CA ALA A 71 -10.03 -11.24 16.03
C ALA A 71 -10.60 -10.98 17.43
N ALA A 72 -9.83 -11.26 18.49
CA ALA A 72 -10.26 -10.99 19.87
C ALA A 72 -10.58 -9.51 20.10
N CYS A 73 -9.72 -8.60 19.64
CA CYS A 73 -9.96 -7.15 19.75
C CYS A 73 -11.23 -6.70 19.00
N LEU A 74 -11.50 -7.27 17.82
CA LEU A 74 -12.72 -6.96 17.07
C LEU A 74 -13.97 -7.57 17.74
N SER A 75 -13.87 -8.76 18.32
CA SER A 75 -14.93 -9.38 19.12
C SER A 75 -15.26 -8.58 20.37
N ASP A 76 -14.24 -8.07 21.08
CA ASP A 76 -14.41 -7.17 22.22
C ASP A 76 -15.08 -5.85 21.81
N ALA A 77 -14.84 -5.39 20.58
CA ALA A 77 -15.51 -4.22 19.99
C ALA A 77 -16.95 -4.50 19.50
N GLY A 78 -17.46 -5.73 19.67
CA GLY A 78 -18.82 -6.12 19.31
C GLY A 78 -19.01 -6.59 17.87
N HIS A 79 -17.92 -6.90 17.15
CA HIS A 79 -17.97 -7.48 15.81
C HIS A 79 -17.78 -9.00 15.88
N ASP A 80 -18.66 -9.77 15.26
CA ASP A 80 -18.50 -11.22 15.16
C ASP A 80 -17.48 -11.56 14.06
N VAL A 81 -16.21 -11.73 14.46
CA VAL A 81 -15.10 -11.98 13.54
C VAL A 81 -14.34 -13.23 13.98
N THR A 82 -14.28 -14.25 13.12
CA THR A 82 -13.51 -15.45 13.45
C THR A 82 -12.02 -15.24 13.16
N ARG A 83 -11.15 -15.98 13.87
CA ARG A 83 -9.70 -16.02 13.57
C ARG A 83 -9.42 -16.33 12.09
N LYS A 84 -10.25 -17.17 11.47
CA LYS A 84 -10.09 -17.57 10.06
C LYS A 84 -10.36 -16.39 9.14
N ASP A 85 -11.40 -15.63 9.42
CA ASP A 85 -11.76 -14.45 8.63
C ASP A 85 -10.74 -13.34 8.83
N ALA A 86 -10.28 -13.13 10.07
CA ALA A 86 -9.19 -12.20 10.37
C ALA A 86 -7.91 -12.56 9.61
N ASP A 87 -7.47 -13.84 9.60
CA ASP A 87 -6.29 -14.25 8.81
C ASP A 87 -6.51 -14.08 7.31
N ALA A 88 -7.71 -14.37 6.80
CA ALA A 88 -8.05 -14.15 5.39
C ALA A 88 -7.93 -12.66 5.02
N ALA A 89 -8.49 -11.78 5.85
CA ALA A 89 -8.38 -10.33 5.66
C ALA A 89 -6.93 -9.85 5.75
N LEU A 90 -6.16 -10.32 6.73
CA LEU A 90 -4.73 -10.00 6.87
C LEU A 90 -3.91 -10.45 5.66
N LYS A 91 -4.25 -11.59 5.04
CA LYS A 91 -3.60 -12.05 3.79
C LYS A 91 -3.88 -11.15 2.60
N THR A 92 -5.03 -10.49 2.54
CA THR A 92 -5.33 -9.55 1.44
C THR A 92 -4.48 -8.28 1.47
N ILE A 93 -3.96 -7.94 2.66
CA ILE A 93 -3.12 -6.76 2.89
C ILE A 93 -1.65 -7.11 3.11
N ALA A 94 -1.30 -8.40 3.08
CA ALA A 94 0.07 -8.87 3.26
C ALA A 94 0.93 -8.55 2.03
N PRO A 95 2.20 -8.14 2.21
CA PRO A 95 3.13 -7.95 1.10
C PRO A 95 3.33 -9.25 0.31
N PRO A 96 3.47 -9.21 -1.02
CA PRO A 96 3.72 -10.41 -1.81
C PRO A 96 5.02 -11.10 -1.37
N PRO A 97 5.05 -12.45 -1.34
CA PRO A 97 6.27 -13.18 -1.02
C PRO A 97 7.34 -12.85 -2.06
N ARG A 98 8.56 -12.54 -1.58
CA ARG A 98 9.72 -12.37 -2.47
C ARG A 98 10.10 -13.75 -2.98
N LYS A 99 10.18 -13.89 -4.31
CA LYS A 99 10.71 -15.08 -4.97
C LYS A 99 12.23 -15.17 -4.75
#